data_AF-A0A925X8I0-F1
#
_entry.id   AF-A0A925X8I0-F1
#
_cell.length_a   1.000
_cell.length_b   1.000
_cell.length_c   1.000
_cell.angle_alpha   90.00
_cell.angle_beta   90.00
_cell.angle_gamma   90.00
#
_symmetry.space_group_name_H-M   'P 1'
#
loop_
_entity.id
_entity.type
_entity.pdbx_description
1 polymer ?
#
loop_
_entity_poly.entity_id
_entity_poly.type
_entity_poly.pdbx_seq_one_letter_code
_entity_poly.pdbx_strand_id
1 'polypeptide(L)'
;DTVDQNALRKALESNHLSAAYLDVTTPEPLPPEDPLWTTPNVYITPHIGGGVQDEQARLIEHFVTNLSRWRNREPLLNQIV
;
A
#
# COMPACT_ATOMS: atom_id res chain seq x y z
N ASP A 1 -12.33 -2.80 1.99
CA ASP A 1 -11.18 -2.06 2.55
C ASP A 1 -10.95 -2.34 4.01
N THR A 2 -9.69 -2.22 4.42
CA THR A 2 -9.26 -2.36 5.81
C THR A 2 -9.70 -1.18 6.68
N VAL A 3 -9.88 0.01 6.09
CA VAL A 3 -10.23 1.26 6.79
C VAL A 3 -11.32 2.00 6.01
N ASP A 4 -12.35 2.50 6.71
CA ASP A 4 -13.29 3.49 6.16
C ASP A 4 -12.68 4.89 6.30
N GLN A 5 -12.26 5.48 5.17
CA GLN A 5 -11.60 6.80 5.15
C GLN A 5 -12.50 7.95 5.64
N ASN A 6 -13.82 7.87 5.45
CA ASN A 6 -14.74 8.89 5.94
C ASN A 6 -14.92 8.79 7.45
N ALA A 7 -14.99 7.58 8.00
CA ALA A 7 -15.02 7.36 9.44
C ALA A 7 -13.71 7.82 10.10
N LEU A 8 -12.56 7.51 9.47
CA LEU A 8 -11.25 7.97 9.91
C LEU A 8 -11.19 9.50 9.98
N ARG A 9 -11.61 10.19 8.91
CA ARG A 9 -11.64 11.66 8.88
C ARG A 9 -12.45 12.23 10.04
N LYS A 10 -13.68 11.74 10.25
CA LYS A 10 -14.55 12.20 11.35
C LYS A 10 -13.93 11.96 12.73
N ALA A 11 -13.24 10.84 12.92
CA ALA A 11 -12.57 10.52 14.18
C ALA A 11 -11.38 11.46 14.46
N LEU A 12 -10.66 11.89 13.42
CA LEU A 12 -9.58 12.87 13.54
C LEU A 12 -10.11 14.29 13.77
N GLU A 13 -11.14 14.70 13.02
CA GLU A 13 -11.79 16.02 13.16
C GLU A 13 -12.40 16.22 14.57
N SER A 14 -12.93 15.14 15.17
CA SER A 14 -13.47 15.17 16.53
C SER A 14 -12.42 15.04 17.64
N ASN A 15 -11.12 14.96 17.30
CA ASN A 15 -10.02 14.64 18.21
C ASN A 15 -10.21 13.32 18.98
N HIS A 16 -11.02 12.39 18.47
CA HIS A 16 -11.12 11.05 19.01
C HIS A 16 -9.83 10.25 18.73
N LEU A 17 -9.25 10.44 17.54
CA LEU A 17 -7.92 9.97 17.20
C LEU A 17 -6.95 11.15 17.15
N SER A 18 -5.71 10.92 17.59
CA SER A 18 -4.67 11.96 17.61
C SER A 18 -4.06 12.22 16.24
N ALA A 19 -3.81 11.18 15.45
CA ALA A 19 -3.22 11.27 14.11
C ALA A 19 -3.43 10.00 13.29
N ALA A 20 -3.26 10.11 11.96
CA ALA A 20 -3.18 8.98 11.04
C ALA A 20 -2.03 9.16 10.05
N TYR A 21 -1.25 8.10 9.84
CA TYR A 21 -0.19 8.02 8.85
C TYR A 21 -0.62 7.01 7.79
N LEU A 22 -0.96 7.49 6.61
CA LEU A 22 -1.57 6.73 5.52
C LEU A 22 -0.57 6.57 4.39
N ASP A 23 -0.08 5.34 4.19
CA ASP A 23 0.72 5.02 3.00
C ASP A 23 -0.16 4.57 1.83
N VAL A 24 -1.35 4.05 2.12
CA VAL A 24 -2.33 3.61 1.12
C VAL A 24 -3.62 4.37 1.30
N THR A 25 -4.32 4.60 0.19
CA THR A 25 -5.59 5.32 0.16
C THR A 25 -6.56 4.69 -0.83
N THR A 26 -7.78 5.17 -0.92
CA THR A 26 -8.78 4.70 -1.87
C THR A 26 -9.55 5.90 -2.44
N PRO A 27 -9.46 6.20 -3.74
CA PRO A 27 -8.65 5.51 -4.76
C PRO A 27 -7.15 5.89 -4.68
N GLU A 28 -6.32 5.21 -5.47
CA GLU A 28 -4.92 5.57 -5.68
C GLU A 28 -4.63 5.91 -7.16
N PRO A 29 -3.94 7.03 -7.48
CA PRO A 29 -3.51 8.08 -6.55
C PRO A 29 -4.69 8.82 -5.91
N LEU A 30 -4.51 9.32 -4.69
CA LEU A 30 -5.54 10.11 -4.01
C LEU A 30 -5.84 11.38 -4.82
N PRO A 31 -7.11 11.66 -5.18
CA PRO A 31 -7.46 12.84 -5.95
C PRO A 31 -7.02 14.12 -5.24
N PRO A 32 -6.50 15.14 -5.94
CA PRO A 32 -6.05 16.39 -5.31
C PRO A 32 -7.13 17.13 -4.50
N GLU A 33 -8.39 16.95 -4.88
CA GLU A 33 -9.57 17.51 -4.22
C GLU A 33 -10.07 16.69 -3.00
N ASP A 34 -9.44 15.56 -2.69
CA ASP A 34 -9.89 14.71 -1.59
C ASP A 34 -9.68 15.40 -0.22
N PRO A 35 -10.70 15.40 0.67
CA PRO A 35 -10.62 16.07 1.96
C PRO A 35 -9.53 15.53 2.89
N LEU A 36 -9.03 14.30 2.69
CA LEU A 36 -7.92 13.76 3.49
C LEU A 36 -6.68 14.65 3.42
N TRP A 37 -6.42 15.33 2.30
CA TRP A 37 -5.31 16.28 2.16
C TRP A 37 -5.37 17.44 3.15
N THR A 38 -6.57 17.83 3.55
CA THR A 38 -6.82 18.95 4.46
C THR A 38 -7.30 18.53 5.85
N THR A 39 -7.45 17.22 6.08
CA THR A 39 -7.92 16.70 7.37
C THR A 39 -6.82 16.89 8.43
N PRO A 40 -7.12 17.47 9.61
CA PRO A 40 -6.14 17.66 10.65
C PRO A 40 -5.47 16.35 11.07
N ASN A 41 -4.16 16.40 11.34
CA ASN A 41 -3.35 15.27 11.81
C ASN A 41 -3.34 14.04 10.87
N VAL A 42 -3.60 14.25 9.57
CA VAL A 42 -3.39 13.24 8.53
C VAL A 42 -2.04 13.48 7.85
N TYR A 43 -1.25 12.42 7.72
CA TYR A 43 0.03 12.42 7.01
C TYR A 43 -0.03 11.34 5.93
N ILE A 44 0.19 11.71 4.68
CA ILE A 44 0.06 10.80 3.54
C ILE A 44 1.42 10.57 2.89
N THR A 45 1.76 9.31 2.65
CA THR A 45 2.87 8.89 1.79
C THR A 45 2.32 8.17 0.55
N PRO A 46 2.95 8.30 -0.63
CA PRO A 46 2.37 7.84 -1.89
C PRO A 46 2.62 6.35 -2.15
N HIS A 47 2.15 5.46 -1.28
CA HIS A 47 2.28 4.00 -1.40
C HIS A 47 3.73 3.55 -1.60
N ILE A 48 4.61 3.97 -0.69
CA ILE A 48 6.05 3.68 -0.71
C ILE A 48 6.56 3.02 0.57
N GLY A 49 5.68 2.72 1.53
CA GLY A 49 6.02 2.10 2.81
C GLY A 49 6.45 0.64 2.69
N GLY A 50 6.13 -0.02 1.57
CA GLY A 50 6.57 -1.40 1.29
C GLY A 50 7.98 -1.52 0.73
N GLY A 51 8.59 -0.43 0.26
CA GLY A 51 9.89 -0.45 -0.42
C GLY A 51 11.06 -0.78 0.51
N VAL A 52 12.02 -1.57 0.00
CA VAL A 52 13.28 -1.91 0.68
C VAL A 52 14.48 -1.62 -0.22
N GLN A 53 15.66 -1.39 0.36
CA GLN A 53 16.86 -0.95 -0.38
C GLN A 53 17.25 -1.85 -1.56
N ASP A 54 17.00 -3.15 -1.46
CA ASP A 54 17.34 -4.17 -2.46
C ASP A 54 16.12 -4.72 -3.21
N GLU A 55 14.98 -4.02 -3.15
CA GLU A 55 13.70 -4.49 -3.70
C GLU A 55 13.80 -4.96 -5.14
N GLN A 56 14.44 -4.16 -6.00
CA GLN A 56 14.57 -4.49 -7.42
C GLN A 56 15.34 -5.80 -7.65
N ALA A 57 16.42 -6.02 -6.91
CA ALA A 57 17.19 -7.25 -7.02
C ALA A 57 16.35 -8.47 -6.58
N ARG A 58 15.61 -8.34 -5.48
CA ARG A 58 14.74 -9.39 -4.94
C ARG A 58 13.58 -9.72 -5.87
N LEU A 59 12.96 -8.71 -6.49
CA LEU A 59 11.88 -8.90 -7.47
C LEU A 59 12.38 -9.63 -8.72
N ILE A 60 13.54 -9.23 -9.25
CA ILE A 60 14.16 -9.89 -10.40
C ILE A 60 14.51 -11.34 -10.06
N GLU A 61 15.14 -11.59 -8.92
CA GLU A 61 15.48 -12.93 -8.47
C GLU A 61 14.23 -13.82 -8.34
N HIS A 62 13.16 -13.29 -7.73
CA HIS A 62 11.90 -14.01 -7.59
C HIS A 62 11.28 -14.35 -8.95
N PHE A 63 11.26 -13.39 -9.87
CA PHE A 63 10.75 -13.59 -11.23
C PHE A 63 11.57 -14.65 -12.00
N VAL A 64 12.90 -14.54 -12.01
CA VAL A 64 13.78 -15.49 -12.71
C VAL A 64 13.63 -16.91 -12.13
N THR A 65 13.49 -17.02 -10.80
CA THR A 65 13.23 -18.30 -10.13
C THR A 65 11.93 -18.93 -10.59
N ASN A 66 10.84 -18.14 -10.62
CA ASN A 66 9.54 -18.63 -11.09
C ASN A 66 9.52 -18.92 -12.60
N LEU A 67 10.25 -18.16 -13.42
CA LEU A 67 10.40 -18.45 -14.84
C LEU A 67 11.08 -19.80 -15.08
N SER A 68 12.11 -20.13 -14.31
CA SER A 68 12.79 -21.44 -14.37
C SER A 68 11.84 -22.58 -14.00
N ARG A 69 11.13 -22.45 -12.87
CA ARG A 69 10.13 -23.43 -12.39
C ARG A 69 9.03 -23.66 -13.43
N TRP A 70 8.49 -22.58 -13.99
CA TRP A 70 7.47 -22.65 -15.03
C TRP A 70 7.94 -23.47 -16.25
N ARG A 71 9.17 -23.21 -16.74
CA ARG A 71 9.74 -23.94 -17.88
C ARG A 71 9.91 -25.44 -17.60
N ASN A 72 10.19 -25.80 -16.35
CA ASN A 72 10.37 -27.18 -15.92
C ASN A 72 9.05 -27.84 -15.47
N ARG A 73 7.91 -27.15 -15.57
CA ARG A 73 6.60 -27.60 -15.07
C ARG A 73 6.59 -27.89 -13.56
N GLU A 74 7.39 -27.14 -12.82
CA GLU A 74 7.44 -27.19 -11.36
C GLU A 74 6.45 -26.18 -10.76
N PRO A 75 5.96 -26.40 -9.53
CA PRO A 75 5.10 -25.44 -8.82
C PRO A 75 5.79 -24.08 -8.62
N LEU A 76 5.07 -23.00 -8.90
CA LEU A 76 5.58 -21.64 -8.70
C LEU A 76 5.66 -21.32 -7.20
N LEU A 77 6.65 -20.52 -6.83
CA LEU A 77 6.68 -19.87 -5.52
C LEU A 77 5.57 -18.83 -5.44
N ASN A 78 4.91 -18.76 -4.28
CA ASN A 78 3.89 -17.76 -3.95
C ASN A 78 2.69 -17.73 -4.94
N GLN A 79 2.35 -18.88 -5.53
CA GLN A 79 1.17 -19.02 -6.39
C GLN A 79 -0.11 -18.82 -5.57
N ILE A 80 -1.03 -17.99 -6.08
CA ILE A 80 -2.31 -17.69 -5.42
C ILE A 80 -3.42 -18.67 -5.84
N VAL A 81 -3.50 -18.99 -7.13
CA VAL A 81 -4.48 -19.91 -7.74
C VAL A 81 -3.82 -20.88 -8.71
#